data_AF-A0A368N8G7-F1
#
_entry.id   AF-A0A368N8G7-F1
#
_cell.length_a   1.000
_cell.length_b   1.000
_cell.length_c   1.000
_cell.angle_alpha   90.00
_cell.angle_beta   90.00
_cell.angle_gamma   90.00
#
_symmetry.space_group_name_H-M   'P 1'
#
loop_
_entity.id
_entity.type
_entity.pdbx_description
1 polymer ?
#
loop_
_entity_poly.entity_id
_entity_poly.type
_entity_poly.pdbx_seq_one_letter_code
_entity_poly.pdbx_strand_id
1 'polypeptide(L)'
;MDEFDLGVPTQILESLPDEDDAARRDMQRAVAGLEARLNEGVSAADDEREATQTVVGALERLEDQLEQYDEFVPELRAWGQSPIYAIAWRNLQADLIMQIQEVGWVAERIDQERNYRTVENGIRLRDR
;
A
#
# COMPACT_ATOMS: atom_id res chain seq x y z
N MET A 1 17.97 5.51 -8.28
CA MET A 1 16.94 5.64 -7.23
C MET A 1 17.17 4.50 -6.27
N ASP A 2 17.03 4.73 -4.96
CA ASP A 2 17.13 3.64 -3.99
C ASP A 2 16.02 2.60 -4.25
N GLU A 3 16.37 1.33 -4.11
CA GLU A 3 15.45 0.21 -4.29
C GLU A 3 14.50 0.09 -3.09
N PHE A 4 13.32 -0.49 -3.34
CA PHE A 4 12.37 -0.85 -2.30
C PHE A 4 12.78 -2.18 -1.67
N ASP A 5 12.87 -2.21 -0.34
CA ASP A 5 13.05 -3.40 0.49
C ASP A 5 11.85 -3.46 1.44
N LEU A 6 10.84 -4.27 1.07
CA LEU A 6 9.56 -4.32 1.74
C LEU A 6 9.41 -5.60 2.57
N GLY A 7 8.96 -5.43 3.81
CA GLY A 7 8.75 -6.53 4.76
C GLY A 7 7.33 -6.64 5.28
N VAL A 8 6.95 -7.83 5.75
CA VAL A 8 5.80 -7.99 6.64
C VAL A 8 6.29 -7.87 8.09
N PRO A 9 5.81 -6.91 8.88
CA PRO A 9 6.17 -6.81 10.30
C PRO A 9 5.83 -8.08 11.07
N THR A 10 6.77 -8.54 11.90
CA THR A 10 6.59 -9.71 12.77
C THR A 10 5.33 -9.60 13.62
N GLN A 11 5.06 -8.42 14.15
CA GLN A 11 3.90 -8.13 15.00
C GLN A 11 2.56 -8.37 14.28
N ILE A 12 2.52 -8.18 12.95
CA ILE A 12 1.32 -8.49 12.15
C ILE A 12 1.17 -10.01 11.99
N LEU A 13 2.27 -10.72 11.72
CA LEU A 13 2.26 -12.19 11.60
C LEU A 13 1.90 -12.89 12.91
N GLU A 14 2.35 -12.34 14.03
CA GLU A 14 2.05 -12.81 15.38
C GLU A 14 0.63 -12.45 15.84
N SER A 15 -0.03 -11.50 15.17
CA SER A 15 -1.44 -11.18 15.45
C SER A 15 -2.42 -12.20 14.88
N LEU A 16 -1.98 -13.01 13.91
CA LEU A 16 -2.79 -14.03 13.28
C LEU A 16 -2.93 -15.26 14.19
N PRO A 17 -4.06 -16.01 14.12
CA PRO A 17 -4.22 -17.26 14.85
C PRO A 17 -3.04 -18.23 14.63
N ASP A 18 -2.59 -18.89 15.71
CA ASP A 18 -1.36 -19.71 15.72
C ASP A 18 -1.35 -20.77 14.62
N GLU A 19 -2.49 -21.39 14.33
CA GLU A 19 -2.65 -22.47 13.36
C GLU A 19 -2.65 -22.04 11.88
N ASP A 20 -2.60 -20.73 11.59
CA ASP A 20 -2.79 -20.23 10.22
C ASP A 20 -1.50 -19.80 9.50
N ASP A 21 -0.70 -20.80 9.12
CA ASP A 21 0.48 -20.57 8.28
C ASP A 21 0.13 -20.18 6.83
N ALA A 22 -1.09 -20.44 6.38
CA ALA A 22 -1.51 -20.07 5.02
C ALA A 22 -1.63 -18.55 4.90
N ALA A 23 -2.34 -17.91 5.83
CA ALA A 23 -2.49 -16.46 5.87
C ALA A 23 -1.14 -15.74 5.97
N ARG A 24 -0.21 -16.25 6.81
CA ARG A 24 1.15 -15.72 6.92
C ARG A 24 1.90 -15.74 5.58
N ARG A 25 1.86 -16.88 4.88
CA ARG A 25 2.50 -17.03 3.56
C ARG A 25 1.87 -16.14 2.50
N ASP A 26 0.55 -15.94 2.55
CA ASP A 26 -0.16 -15.10 1.59
C ASP A 26 0.22 -13.62 1.75
N MET A 27 0.34 -13.13 2.98
CA MET A 27 0.85 -11.77 3.25
C MET A 27 2.28 -11.60 2.75
N GLN A 28 3.17 -12.55 3.05
CA GLN A 28 4.56 -12.50 2.58
C GLN A 28 4.65 -12.50 1.04
N ARG A 29 3.84 -13.34 0.37
CA ARG A 29 3.79 -13.38 -1.09
C ARG A 29 3.25 -12.07 -1.69
N ALA A 30 2.24 -11.47 -1.06
CA ALA A 30 1.69 -10.20 -1.49
C ALA A 30 2.73 -9.08 -1.41
N VAL A 31 3.48 -9.00 -0.30
CA VAL A 31 4.56 -8.01 -0.12
C VAL A 31 5.67 -8.21 -1.14
N ALA A 32 6.18 -9.44 -1.29
CA ALA A 32 7.21 -9.73 -2.29
C ALA A 32 6.76 -9.40 -3.72
N GLY A 33 5.48 -9.63 -4.04
CA GLY A 33 4.90 -9.26 -5.33
C GLY A 33 4.78 -7.76 -5.55
N LEU A 34 4.47 -6.99 -4.49
CA LEU A 34 4.44 -5.53 -4.56
C LEU A 34 5.84 -4.94 -4.74
N GLU A 35 6.80 -5.41 -3.94
CA GLU A 35 8.20 -4.99 -4.02
C GLU A 35 8.76 -5.20 -5.42
N ALA A 36 8.60 -6.41 -5.97
CA ALA A 36 9.06 -6.73 -7.32
C ALA A 36 8.49 -5.78 -8.38
N ARG A 37 7.17 -5.49 -8.30
CA ARG A 37 6.51 -4.58 -9.25
C ARG A 37 6.98 -3.14 -9.11
N LEU A 38 7.23 -2.67 -7.90
CA LEU A 38 7.74 -1.31 -7.65
C LEU A 38 9.16 -1.16 -8.19
N ASN A 39 10.04 -2.09 -7.84
CA ASN A 39 11.42 -2.08 -8.31
C ASN A 39 11.51 -2.21 -9.84
N GLU A 40 10.73 -3.12 -10.44
CA GLU A 40 10.65 -3.25 -11.90
C GLU A 40 10.10 -1.97 -12.54
N GLY A 41 8.99 -1.45 -12.05
CA GLY A 41 8.34 -0.26 -12.61
C GLY A 41 9.19 1.01 -12.50
N VAL A 42 9.94 1.17 -11.42
CA VAL A 42 10.88 2.30 -11.24
C VAL A 42 12.14 2.12 -12.09
N SER A 43 12.64 0.89 -12.23
CA SER A 43 13.78 0.62 -13.10
C SER A 43 13.46 0.76 -14.59
N ALA A 44 12.21 0.53 -14.99
CA ALA A 44 11.75 0.59 -16.37
C ALA A 44 11.30 1.99 -16.81
N ALA A 45 11.14 2.93 -15.88
CA ALA A 45 10.68 4.28 -16.15
C ALA A 45 11.71 5.07 -17.01
N ASP A 46 11.20 5.81 -18.00
CA ASP A 46 12.01 6.65 -18.89
C ASP A 46 12.58 7.88 -18.15
N ASP A 47 11.86 8.38 -17.14
CA ASP A 47 12.27 9.51 -16.32
C ASP A 47 11.76 9.44 -14.87
N GLU A 48 12.22 10.38 -14.03
CA GLU A 48 11.84 10.46 -12.61
C GLU A 48 10.34 10.69 -12.40
N ARG A 49 9.65 11.34 -13.36
CA ARG A 49 8.22 11.61 -13.25
C ARG A 49 7.43 10.33 -13.46
N GLU A 50 7.78 9.53 -14.45
CA GLU A 50 7.15 8.23 -14.70
C GLU A 50 7.39 7.28 -13.50
N ALA A 51 8.61 7.24 -12.96
CA ALA A 51 8.89 6.48 -11.74
C ALA A 51 8.02 6.93 -10.56
N THR A 52 7.86 8.24 -10.36
CA THR A 52 7.00 8.81 -9.31
C THR A 52 5.54 8.42 -9.53
N GLN A 53 5.04 8.44 -10.77
CA GLN A 53 3.66 8.05 -11.08
C GLN A 53 3.37 6.58 -10.74
N THR A 54 4.32 5.68 -11.02
CA THR A 54 4.24 4.27 -10.63
C THR A 54 4.10 4.13 -9.12
N VAL A 55 4.93 4.82 -8.34
CA VAL A 55 4.88 4.76 -6.88
C VAL A 55 3.59 5.35 -6.33
N VAL A 56 3.16 6.51 -6.83
CA VAL A 56 1.90 7.14 -6.37
C VAL A 56 0.71 6.22 -6.65
N GLY A 57 0.65 5.57 -7.81
CA GLY A 57 -0.40 4.61 -8.12
C GLY A 57 -0.40 3.39 -7.19
N ALA A 58 0.77 2.90 -6.79
CA ALA A 58 0.87 1.84 -5.80
C ALA A 58 0.36 2.30 -4.42
N LEU A 59 0.70 3.52 -3.99
CA LEU A 59 0.22 4.07 -2.73
C LEU A 59 -1.29 4.30 -2.70
N GLU A 60 -1.87 4.86 -3.77
CA GLU A 60 -3.31 5.01 -3.92
C GLU A 60 -4.02 3.65 -3.80
N ARG A 61 -3.47 2.61 -4.45
CA ARG A 61 -3.98 1.24 -4.36
C ARG A 61 -3.89 0.67 -2.94
N LEU A 62 -2.84 0.98 -2.17
CA LEU A 62 -2.69 0.55 -0.78
C LEU A 62 -3.68 1.29 0.13
N GLU A 63 -3.89 2.59 -0.08
CA GLU A 63 -4.88 3.42 0.64
C GLU A 63 -6.30 2.87 0.43
N ASP A 64 -6.68 2.57 -0.82
CA ASP A 64 -7.99 1.94 -1.12
C ASP A 64 -8.19 0.61 -0.40
N GLN A 65 -7.15 -0.23 -0.34
CA GLN A 65 -7.21 -1.53 0.34
C GLN A 65 -7.31 -1.34 1.86
N LEU A 66 -6.57 -0.38 2.42
CA LEU A 66 -6.63 -0.04 3.83
C LEU A 66 -8.05 0.35 4.22
N GLU A 67 -8.67 1.27 3.47
CA GLU A 67 -10.05 1.72 3.71
C GLU A 67 -11.03 0.54 3.63
N GLN A 68 -10.94 -0.27 2.57
CA GLN A 68 -11.79 -1.45 2.41
C GLN A 68 -11.68 -2.43 3.59
N TYR A 69 -10.47 -2.75 4.03
CA TYR A 69 -10.31 -3.65 5.17
C TYR A 69 -10.83 -3.03 6.46
N ASP A 70 -10.67 -1.71 6.65
CA ASP A 70 -11.22 -1.00 7.81
C ASP A 70 -12.75 -1.05 7.84
N GLU A 71 -13.41 -0.89 6.69
CA GLU A 71 -14.87 -1.01 6.54
C GLU A 71 -15.38 -2.42 6.87
N PHE A 72 -14.63 -3.47 6.53
CA PHE A 72 -15.02 -4.84 6.87
C PHE A 72 -14.96 -5.14 8.37
N VAL A 73 -14.12 -4.44 9.14
CA VAL A 73 -13.96 -4.69 10.58
C VAL A 73 -15.28 -4.56 11.36
N PRO A 74 -16.02 -3.42 11.30
CA PRO A 74 -17.30 -3.30 11.99
C PRO A 74 -18.37 -4.26 11.45
N GLU A 75 -18.37 -4.56 10.14
CA GLU A 75 -19.32 -5.50 9.54
C GLU A 75 -19.15 -6.92 10.08
N LEU A 76 -17.91 -7.42 10.11
CA LEU A 76 -17.59 -8.75 10.65
C LEU A 76 -18.01 -8.86 12.12
N ARG A 77 -17.77 -7.82 12.93
CA ARG A 77 -18.22 -7.77 14.32
C ARG A 77 -19.74 -7.84 14.44
N ALA A 78 -20.47 -7.12 13.57
CA ALA A 78 -21.93 -7.15 13.56
C ALA A 78 -22.49 -8.54 13.25
N TRP A 79 -21.76 -9.34 12.46
CA TRP A 79 -22.12 -10.74 12.14
C TRP A 79 -21.56 -11.77 13.12
N GLY A 80 -20.93 -11.34 14.22
CA GLY A 80 -20.32 -12.23 15.21
C GLY A 80 -19.10 -13.00 14.70
N GLN A 81 -18.49 -12.56 13.60
CA GLN A 81 -17.27 -13.13 13.04
C GLN A 81 -16.03 -12.43 13.62
N SER A 82 -14.91 -13.14 13.70
CA SER A 82 -13.64 -12.55 14.14
C SER A 82 -13.07 -11.64 13.04
N PRO A 83 -12.80 -10.35 13.30
CA PRO A 83 -12.25 -9.43 12.32
C PRO A 83 -10.71 -9.50 12.20
N ILE A 84 -10.06 -10.48 12.85
CA ILE A 84 -8.59 -10.47 13.03
C ILE A 84 -7.83 -10.42 11.70
N TYR A 85 -8.28 -11.14 10.69
CA TYR A 85 -7.64 -11.13 9.37
C TYR A 85 -7.79 -9.79 8.65
N ALA A 86 -8.97 -9.17 8.71
CA ALA A 86 -9.18 -7.84 8.14
C ALA A 86 -8.30 -6.79 8.83
N ILE A 87 -8.18 -6.86 10.15
CA ILE A 87 -7.29 -5.98 10.93
C ILE A 87 -5.82 -6.18 10.53
N ALA A 88 -5.37 -7.43 10.40
CA ALA A 88 -4.00 -7.74 10.02
C ALA A 88 -3.67 -7.23 8.61
N TRP A 89 -4.55 -7.45 7.63
CA TRP A 89 -4.38 -6.92 6.27
C TRP A 89 -4.43 -5.39 6.20
N ARG A 90 -5.34 -4.74 6.93
CA ARG A 90 -5.40 -3.28 7.05
C ARG A 90 -4.10 -2.70 7.59
N ASN A 91 -3.62 -3.27 8.71
CA ASN A 91 -2.37 -2.83 9.33
C ASN A 91 -1.17 -3.06 8.40
N LEU A 92 -1.18 -4.14 7.62
CA LEU A 92 -0.15 -4.39 6.62
C LEU A 92 -0.16 -3.31 5.53
N GLN A 93 -1.33 -2.90 5.02
CA GLN A 93 -1.39 -1.80 4.05
C GLN A 93 -0.81 -0.51 4.62
N ALA A 94 -1.20 -0.16 5.86
CA ALA A 94 -0.70 1.04 6.54
C ALA A 94 0.82 1.02 6.69
N ASP A 95 1.37 -0.14 7.05
CA ASP A 95 2.80 -0.32 7.25
C ASP A 95 3.58 -0.25 5.92
N LEU A 96 3.08 -0.87 4.86
CA LEU A 96 3.68 -0.77 3.52
C LEU A 96 3.68 0.66 2.98
N ILE A 97 2.62 1.44 3.26
CA ILE A 97 2.59 2.88 2.91
C ILE A 97 3.75 3.61 3.59
N MET A 98 3.98 3.36 4.89
CA MET A 98 5.10 3.96 5.62
C MET A 98 6.46 3.52 5.04
N GLN A 99 6.68 2.22 4.84
CA GLN A 99 7.93 1.70 4.27
C GLN A 99 8.26 2.32 2.91
N ILE A 100 7.26 2.44 2.02
CA ILE A 100 7.44 3.07 0.70
C ILE A 100 7.79 4.56 0.84
N GLN A 101 7.13 5.27 1.76
CA GLN A 101 7.39 6.69 1.99
C GLN A 101 8.76 6.96 2.64
N GLU A 102 9.33 6.00 3.36
CA GLU A 102 10.66 6.10 3.97
C GLU A 102 11.82 5.97 2.96
N VAL A 103 11.55 5.51 1.74
CA VAL A 103 12.56 5.46 0.68
C VAL A 103 12.97 6.88 0.30
N GLY A 104 14.27 7.18 0.38
CA GLY A 104 14.79 8.56 0.42
C GLY A 104 14.32 9.45 -0.74
N TRP A 105 14.27 8.91 -1.96
CA TRP A 105 13.83 9.67 -3.13
C TRP A 105 12.30 9.84 -3.21
N VAL A 106 11.53 8.99 -2.54
CA VAL A 106 10.06 8.97 -2.58
C VAL A 106 9.48 10.09 -1.73
N ALA A 107 9.96 10.25 -0.50
CA ALA A 107 9.50 11.27 0.44
C ALA A 107 9.57 12.69 -0.15
N GLU A 108 10.64 13.00 -0.88
CA GLU A 108 10.88 14.34 -1.44
C GLU A 108 9.95 14.67 -2.62
N ARG A 109 9.38 13.66 -3.29
CA ARG A 109 8.76 13.81 -4.61
C ARG A 109 7.26 13.58 -4.61
N ILE A 110 6.75 12.76 -3.70
CA ILE A 110 5.31 12.45 -3.61
C ILE A 110 4.45 13.68 -3.33
N ASP A 111 4.90 14.58 -2.45
CA ASP A 111 4.13 15.78 -2.10
C ASP A 111 3.88 16.70 -3.32
N GLN A 112 4.81 16.73 -4.28
CA GLN A 112 4.68 17.53 -5.49
C GLN A 112 3.71 16.87 -6.48
N GLU A 113 3.82 15.57 -6.71
CA GLU A 113 2.97 14.83 -7.65
C GLU A 113 1.51 14.72 -7.15
N ARG A 114 1.28 14.46 -5.86
CA ARG A 114 -0.08 14.42 -5.28
C ARG A 114 -0.77 15.77 -5.39
N ASN A 115 -0.06 16.87 -5.17
CA ASN A 115 -0.57 18.21 -5.38
C ASN A 115 -0.88 18.47 -6.87
N TYR A 116 -0.01 18.07 -7.78
CA TYR A 116 -0.24 18.19 -9.23
C TYR A 116 -1.51 17.46 -9.68
N ARG A 117 -1.69 16.19 -9.28
CA ARG A 117 -2.89 15.39 -9.61
C ARG A 117 -4.16 15.97 -9.01
N THR A 118 -4.11 16.46 -7.76
CA THR A 118 -5.25 17.11 -7.11
C THR A 118 -5.71 18.34 -7.91
N VAL A 119 -4.75 19.17 -8.36
CA VAL A 119 -5.02 20.32 -9.21
C VAL A 119 -5.59 19.90 -10.57
N GLU A 120 -4.96 18.92 -11.23
CA GLU A 120 -5.39 18.43 -12.54
C GLU A 120 -6.82 17.85 -12.50
N ASN A 121 -7.12 17.03 -11.49
CA ASN A 121 -8.46 16.48 -11.27
C ASN A 121 -9.49 17.60 -10.96
N GLY A 122 -9.11 18.61 -10.18
CA GLY A 122 -9.95 19.78 -9.91
C GLY A 122 -10.24 20.63 -11.16
N ILE A 123 -9.29 20.75 -12.08
CA ILE A 123 -9.49 21.44 -13.38
C ILE A 123 -10.45 20.63 -14.26
N ARG A 124 -10.23 19.32 -14.40
CA ARG A 124 -11.11 18.42 -15.18
C ARG A 124 -12.55 18.40 -14.67
N LEU A 125 -12.77 18.59 -13.37
CA LEU A 125 -14.11 18.67 -12.77
C LEU A 125 -14.81 20.03 -12.99
N ARG A 126 -14.08 21.12 -13.25
CA ARG A 126 -14.65 22.46 -13.52
C ARG A 126 -15.03 22.70 -14.98
N ASP A 127 -14.47 21.93 -15.91
CA ASP A 127 -14.75 22.02 -17.35
C ASP A 127 -15.96 21.18 -17.81
N ARG A 128 -16.71 20.57 -16.89
CA ARG A 128 -17.92 19.78 -17.15
C ARG A 128 -19.15 20.42 -16.50
#